data_AF-A0A1Z8Z3A2-F1
#
_entry.id   AF-A0A1Z8Z3A2-F1
#
_cell.length_a   1.000
_cell.length_b   1.000
_cell.length_c   1.000
_cell.angle_alpha   90.00
_cell.angle_beta   90.00
_cell.angle_gamma   90.00
#
_symmetry.space_group_name_H-M   'P 1'
#
loop_
_entity.id
_entity.type
_entity.pdbx_description
1 polymer ?
#
loop_
_entity_poly.entity_id
_entity_poly.type
_entity_poly.pdbx_seq_one_letter_code
_entity_poly.pdbx_strand_id
1 'polypeptide(L)'
;MKVYYICFLSILVYFNTVLNVKAEGTTGLEFGICVDESDCKRCIERFKLSFWSDFEERRVVAIGSDKGGKAIWREYQGCQMEDATNWRCSGFHGDYVSRSGDIKLESNSKTVYHLRKLKICNF
;
A
#
# COMPACT_ATOMS: atom_id res chain seq x y z
N MET A 1 10.29 51.31 11.63
CA MET A 1 10.42 50.32 10.54
C MET A 1 9.87 48.97 11.01
N LYS A 2 8.57 48.74 10.81
CA LYS A 2 7.82 47.55 11.26
C LYS A 2 7.40 46.64 10.07
N VAL A 3 8.10 46.77 8.93
CA VAL A 3 7.67 46.16 7.65
C VAL A 3 8.36 44.82 7.39
N TYR A 4 9.55 44.58 7.94
CA TYR A 4 10.29 43.33 7.72
C TYR A 4 9.74 42.10 8.45
N TYR A 5 8.96 42.30 9.51
CA TYR A 5 8.45 41.19 10.33
C TYR A 5 7.25 40.47 9.67
N ILE A 6 6.53 41.14 8.76
CA ILE A 6 5.30 40.62 8.16
C ILE A 6 5.61 39.66 6.99
N CYS A 7 6.70 39.89 6.24
CA CYS A 7 7.12 39.01 5.15
C CYS A 7 7.69 37.66 5.63
N PHE A 8 8.32 37.63 6.81
CA PHE A 8 8.88 36.37 7.35
C PHE A 8 7.79 35.41 7.85
N LEU A 9 6.70 35.94 8.42
CA LEU A 9 5.57 35.15 8.87
C LEU A 9 4.78 34.52 7.71
N SER A 10 4.68 35.21 6.57
CA SER A 10 3.95 34.71 5.39
C SER A 10 4.72 33.58 4.66
N ILE A 11 6.05 33.63 4.66
CA ILE A 11 6.89 32.55 4.09
C ILE A 11 6.86 31.29 4.97
N LEU A 12 6.82 31.44 6.30
CA LEU A 12 6.69 30.30 7.22
C LEU A 12 5.34 29.59 7.14
N VAL A 13 4.26 30.34 6.90
CA VAL A 13 2.92 29.76 6.68
C VAL A 13 2.89 28.99 5.36
N TYR A 14 3.50 29.53 4.30
CA TYR A 14 3.59 28.83 3.00
C TYR A 14 4.37 27.51 3.10
N PHE A 15 5.50 27.49 3.82
CA PHE A 15 6.31 26.28 3.97
C PHE A 15 5.59 25.19 4.79
N ASN A 16 4.79 25.55 5.79
CA ASN A 16 3.98 24.57 6.53
C ASN A 16 2.81 24.02 5.71
N THR A 17 2.26 24.78 4.76
CA THR A 17 1.19 24.28 3.88
C THR A 17 1.71 23.35 2.78
N VAL A 18 2.94 23.53 2.29
CA VAL A 18 3.49 22.70 1.19
C VAL A 18 4.01 21.35 1.68
N LEU A 19 4.43 21.25 2.95
CA LEU A 19 4.87 19.98 3.55
C LEU A 19 3.73 19.14 4.15
N ASN A 20 2.49 19.64 4.14
CA ASN A 20 1.29 18.82 4.32
C ASN A 20 0.93 18.09 3.01
N VAL A 21 1.92 17.47 2.36
CA VAL A 21 1.63 16.31 1.54
C VAL A 21 1.10 15.26 2.52
N LYS A 22 -0.22 15.22 2.63
CA LYS A 22 -0.98 14.13 3.24
C LYS A 22 -0.39 12.82 2.72
N ALA A 23 0.51 12.21 3.48
CA ALA A 23 0.64 10.77 3.49
C ALA A 23 -0.61 10.23 4.22
N GLU A 24 -1.80 10.45 3.65
CA GLU A 24 -3.02 9.81 4.12
C GLU A 24 -3.04 8.40 3.53
N GLY A 25 -2.89 7.40 4.41
CA GLY A 25 -3.19 6.02 4.06
C GLY A 25 -2.04 5.02 4.17
N THR A 26 -1.05 5.22 5.04
CA THR A 26 -0.15 4.11 5.40
C THR A 26 -0.87 3.10 6.29
N THR A 27 -1.70 2.27 5.68
CA THR A 27 -2.23 1.06 6.31
C THR A 27 -1.31 -0.10 5.95
N GLY A 28 -0.89 -0.86 6.96
CA GLY A 28 -0.11 -2.08 6.76
C GLY A 28 -1.01 -3.23 6.35
N LEU A 29 -0.55 -4.05 5.42
CA LEU A 29 -1.13 -5.34 5.07
C LEU A 29 -0.16 -6.44 5.51
N GLU A 30 -0.66 -7.36 6.32
CA GLU A 30 0.00 -8.65 6.55
C GLU A 30 -0.76 -9.73 5.80
N PHE A 31 -0.06 -10.47 4.95
CA PHE A 31 -0.67 -11.59 4.22
C PHE A 31 0.31 -12.75 4.07
N GLY A 32 -0.22 -13.92 3.75
CA GLY A 32 0.58 -15.12 3.52
C GLY A 32 0.01 -16.00 2.43
N ILE A 33 0.90 -16.81 1.87
CA ILE A 33 0.55 -17.92 0.98
C ILE A 33 0.59 -19.19 1.83
N CYS A 34 -0.57 -19.80 2.03
CA CYS A 34 -0.75 -20.84 3.05
C CYS A 34 -1.33 -22.11 2.48
N VAL A 35 -1.07 -23.25 3.14
CA VAL A 35 -1.65 -24.54 2.77
C VAL A 35 -3.16 -24.45 2.93
N ASP A 36 -3.90 -24.78 1.89
CA ASP A 36 -5.34 -24.54 1.78
C ASP A 36 -6.12 -25.16 2.96
N GLU A 37 -5.83 -26.42 3.26
CA GLU A 37 -6.41 -27.22 4.35
C GLU A 37 -5.99 -26.78 5.76
N SER A 38 -5.01 -25.88 5.89
CA SER A 38 -4.47 -25.48 7.21
C SER A 38 -5.24 -24.37 7.90
N ASP A 39 -6.26 -23.80 7.25
CA ASP A 39 -6.99 -22.62 7.73
C ASP A 39 -6.04 -21.47 8.14
N CYS A 40 -5.10 -21.15 7.24
CA CYS A 40 -4.10 -20.10 7.42
C CYS A 40 -3.10 -20.33 8.58
N LYS A 41 -3.06 -21.52 9.19
CA LYS A 41 -2.11 -21.86 10.27
C LYS A 41 -0.72 -22.24 9.75
N ARG A 42 -0.61 -22.74 8.52
CA ARG A 42 0.67 -23.15 7.92
C ARG A 42 0.92 -22.39 6.62
N CYS A 43 1.85 -21.43 6.66
CA CYS A 43 2.19 -20.60 5.51
C CYS A 43 3.59 -20.89 5.00
N ILE A 44 3.71 -21.04 3.68
CA ILE A 44 5.00 -21.21 3.00
C ILE A 44 5.75 -19.89 2.90
N GLU A 45 5.01 -18.78 2.94
CA GLU A 45 5.54 -17.42 2.87
C GLU A 45 4.59 -16.45 3.56
N ARG A 46 5.16 -15.43 4.20
CA ARG A 46 4.45 -14.31 4.83
C ARG A 46 5.10 -13.01 4.43
N PHE A 47 4.28 -11.98 4.31
CA PHE A 47 4.65 -10.66 3.85
C PHE A 47 4.04 -9.63 4.78
N LYS A 48 4.81 -8.56 5.03
CA LYS A 48 4.33 -7.36 5.69
C LYS A 48 4.70 -6.17 4.83
N LEU A 49 3.67 -5.53 4.27
CA LEU A 49 3.81 -4.39 3.38
C LEU A 49 3.03 -3.21 3.93
N SER A 50 3.56 -2.02 3.74
CA SER A 50 2.84 -0.75 3.87
C SER A 50 2.61 -0.19 2.48
N PHE A 51 1.49 0.50 2.30
CA PHE A 51 1.16 1.13 1.02
C PHE A 51 1.09 2.64 1.16
N TRP A 52 1.47 3.32 0.10
CA TRP A 52 1.25 4.74 -0.10
C TRP A 52 0.58 4.93 -1.45
N SER A 53 -0.55 5.63 -1.47
CA SER A 53 -1.36 5.86 -2.66
C SER A 53 -1.26 7.31 -3.09
N ASP A 54 -1.22 7.50 -4.40
CA ASP A 54 -1.12 8.78 -5.09
C ASP A 54 -2.22 8.83 -6.14
N PHE A 55 -3.31 9.53 -5.82
CA PHE A 55 -4.49 9.56 -6.67
C PHE A 55 -4.25 10.34 -7.97
N GLU A 56 -3.51 11.45 -7.90
CA GLU A 56 -3.21 12.30 -9.06
C GLU A 56 -2.40 11.52 -10.10
N GLU A 57 -1.40 10.77 -9.65
CA GLU A 57 -0.56 9.93 -10.52
C GLU A 57 -1.15 8.54 -10.78
N ARG A 58 -2.33 8.24 -10.24
CA ARG A 58 -2.99 6.91 -10.30
C ARG A 58 -2.05 5.75 -9.97
N ARG A 59 -1.31 5.92 -8.89
CA ARG A 59 -0.19 5.08 -8.51
C ARG A 59 -0.30 4.64 -7.05
N VAL A 60 0.19 3.43 -6.79
CA VAL A 60 0.37 2.93 -5.41
C VAL A 60 1.78 2.36 -5.26
N VAL A 61 2.45 2.71 -4.18
CA VAL A 61 3.78 2.21 -3.81
C VAL A 61 3.66 1.28 -2.62
N ALA A 62 4.17 0.05 -2.76
CA ALA A 62 4.31 -0.90 -1.67
C ALA A 62 5.75 -0.90 -1.13
N ILE A 63 5.87 -0.77 0.19
CA ILE A 63 7.14 -0.73 0.92
C ILE A 63 7.09 -1.80 2.01
N GLY A 64 8.14 -2.60 2.16
CA GLY A 64 8.20 -3.59 3.23
C GLY A 64 9.47 -4.42 3.19
N SER A 65 9.40 -5.64 3.70
CA SER A 65 10.52 -6.60 3.63
C SER A 65 9.98 -7.99 3.26
N ASP A 66 10.76 -8.75 2.49
CA ASP A 66 10.48 -10.16 2.25
C ASP A 66 10.93 -11.04 3.44
N LYS A 67 10.68 -12.35 3.35
CA LYS A 67 11.09 -13.34 4.36
C LYS A 67 12.60 -13.38 4.65
N GLY A 68 13.43 -12.90 3.72
CA GLY A 68 14.88 -12.82 3.87
C GLY A 68 15.36 -11.50 4.47
N GLY A 69 14.44 -10.60 4.84
CA GLY A 69 14.75 -9.26 5.32
C GLY A 69 15.16 -8.29 4.21
N LYS A 70 15.04 -8.69 2.93
CA LYS A 70 15.35 -7.81 1.81
C LYS A 70 14.24 -6.78 1.67
N ALA A 71 14.63 -5.51 1.57
CA ALA A 71 13.69 -4.42 1.35
C ALA A 71 12.90 -4.62 0.05
N ILE A 72 11.59 -4.44 0.15
CA ILE A 72 10.66 -4.38 -0.96
C ILE A 72 10.32 -2.90 -1.17
N TRP A 73 10.58 -2.42 -2.38
CA TRP A 73 10.04 -1.18 -2.91
C TRP A 73 9.46 -1.49 -4.28
N ARG A 74 8.14 -1.42 -4.41
CA ARG A 74 7.47 -1.73 -5.68
C ARG A 74 6.39 -0.72 -5.97
N GLU A 75 6.49 -0.16 -7.17
CA GLU A 75 5.50 0.77 -7.71
C GLU A 75 4.50 0.02 -8.59
N TYR A 76 3.21 0.32 -8.39
CA TYR A 76 2.10 -0.12 -9.23
C TYR A 76 1.51 1.11 -9.92
N GLN A 77 1.65 1.18 -11.24
CA GLN A 77 1.09 2.24 -12.07
C GLN A 77 -0.21 1.78 -12.73
N GLY A 78 -1.08 2.74 -13.06
CA GLY A 78 -2.34 2.47 -13.77
C GLY A 78 -3.37 1.73 -12.91
N CYS A 79 -3.34 1.97 -11.60
CA CYS A 79 -4.33 1.41 -10.69
C CYS A 79 -5.72 1.97 -10.98
N GLN A 80 -6.75 1.16 -10.73
CA GLN A 80 -8.12 1.65 -10.73
C GLN A 80 -8.36 2.36 -9.41
N MET A 81 -8.56 3.68 -9.43
CA MET A 81 -8.68 4.49 -8.22
C MET A 81 -9.92 5.36 -8.30
N GLU A 82 -10.75 5.32 -7.26
CA GLU A 82 -11.81 6.30 -7.01
C GLU A 82 -11.24 7.49 -6.23
N ASP A 83 -10.40 7.20 -5.22
CA ASP A 83 -9.63 8.17 -4.45
C ASP A 83 -8.38 7.49 -3.83
N ALA A 84 -7.65 8.20 -2.95
CA ALA A 84 -6.44 7.69 -2.30
C ALA A 84 -6.71 6.51 -1.33
N THR A 85 -7.93 6.32 -0.87
CA THR A 85 -8.35 5.28 0.09
C THR A 85 -9.18 4.16 -0.55
N ASN A 86 -9.66 4.36 -1.78
CA ASN A 86 -10.49 3.43 -2.55
C ASN A 86 -9.81 3.14 -3.90
N TRP A 87 -9.09 2.02 -3.97
CA TRP A 87 -8.30 1.66 -5.15
C TRP A 87 -8.07 0.15 -5.30
N ARG A 88 -7.73 -0.27 -6.52
CA ARG A 88 -7.31 -1.63 -6.89
C ARG A 88 -6.08 -1.58 -7.78
N CYS A 89 -5.05 -2.34 -7.40
CA CYS A 89 -3.82 -2.52 -8.17
C CYS A 89 -3.54 -4.01 -8.36
N SER A 90 -3.38 -4.47 -9.60
CA SER A 90 -3.01 -5.85 -9.87
C SER A 90 -1.52 -6.09 -9.65
N GLY A 91 -1.20 -7.04 -8.79
CA GLY A 91 0.16 -7.49 -8.51
C GLY A 91 0.39 -8.96 -8.84
N PHE A 92 1.58 -9.44 -8.51
CA PHE A 92 1.99 -10.82 -8.73
C PHE A 92 1.24 -11.81 -7.83
N HIS A 93 1.09 -11.45 -6.55
CA HIS A 93 0.44 -12.32 -5.55
C HIS A 93 -1.09 -12.25 -5.60
N GLY A 94 -1.67 -11.31 -6.35
CA GLY A 94 -3.10 -11.03 -6.37
C GLY A 94 -3.37 -9.55 -6.66
N ASP A 95 -4.62 -9.14 -6.50
CA ASP A 95 -5.01 -7.73 -6.55
C ASP A 95 -4.93 -7.13 -5.13
N TYR A 96 -4.14 -6.07 -4.98
CA TYR A 96 -4.14 -5.24 -3.77
C TYR A 96 -5.34 -4.30 -3.86
N VAL A 97 -6.24 -4.38 -2.89
CA VAL A 97 -7.49 -3.62 -2.89
C VAL A 97 -7.59 -2.85 -1.58
N SER A 98 -7.76 -1.54 -1.69
CA SER A 98 -8.08 -0.65 -0.57
C SER A 98 -9.55 -0.27 -0.64
N ARG A 99 -10.24 -0.40 0.49
CA ARG A 99 -11.62 0.07 0.68
C ARG A 99 -11.67 0.91 1.93
N SER A 100 -11.91 2.20 1.78
CA SER A 100 -11.88 3.17 2.89
C SER A 100 -10.57 3.12 3.70
N GLY A 101 -9.45 2.83 3.03
CA GLY A 101 -8.12 2.73 3.64
C GLY A 101 -7.76 1.35 4.18
N ASP A 102 -8.69 0.42 4.26
CA ASP A 102 -8.41 -0.97 4.64
C ASP A 102 -7.92 -1.75 3.42
N ILE A 103 -6.68 -2.23 3.51
CA ILE A 103 -6.00 -2.90 2.41
C ILE A 103 -6.07 -4.41 2.60
N LYS A 104 -6.41 -5.13 1.53
CA LYS A 104 -6.40 -6.60 1.47
C LYS A 104 -5.81 -7.08 0.17
N LEU A 105 -5.29 -8.31 0.18
CA LEU A 105 -4.93 -9.04 -1.02
C LEU A 105 -6.08 -9.98 -1.42
N GLU A 106 -6.64 -9.73 -2.61
CA GLU A 106 -7.64 -10.57 -3.25
C GLU A 106 -6.98 -11.46 -4.32
N SER A 107 -7.48 -12.68 -4.52
CA SER A 107 -7.02 -13.52 -5.62
C SER A 107 -7.44 -12.92 -6.98
N ASN A 108 -6.62 -13.13 -8.01
CA ASN A 108 -6.95 -12.76 -9.38
C ASN A 108 -6.69 -13.94 -10.34
N SER A 109 -7.06 -13.79 -11.61
CA SER A 109 -6.92 -14.86 -12.62
C SER A 109 -5.47 -15.28 -12.88
N LYS A 110 -4.48 -14.48 -12.48
CA LYS A 110 -3.05 -14.79 -12.61
C LYS A 110 -2.51 -15.57 -11.41
N THR A 111 -3.25 -15.63 -10.30
CA THR A 111 -2.80 -16.36 -9.10
C THR A 111 -2.97 -17.87 -9.26
N VAL A 112 -1.85 -18.59 -9.32
CA VAL A 112 -1.80 -20.06 -9.51
C VAL A 112 -1.75 -20.85 -8.20
N TYR A 113 -2.01 -20.21 -7.06
CA TYR A 113 -1.90 -20.85 -5.74
C TYR A 113 -2.87 -22.01 -5.55
N HIS A 114 -4.11 -21.86 -6.03
CA HIS A 114 -5.13 -22.90 -5.95
C HIS A 114 -4.69 -24.21 -6.64
N LEU A 115 -4.00 -24.12 -7.78
CA LEU A 115 -3.43 -25.27 -8.50
C LEU A 115 -2.37 -26.03 -7.69
N ARG A 116 -1.83 -25.41 -6.64
CA ARG A 116 -0.78 -25.95 -5.76
C ARG A 116 -1.29 -26.30 -4.35
N LYS A 117 -2.61 -26.36 -4.14
CA LYS A 117 -3.23 -26.51 -2.79
C LYS A 117 -2.81 -25.41 -1.82
N LEU A 118 -2.66 -24.20 -2.34
CA LEU A 118 -2.32 -23.01 -1.58
C LEU A 118 -3.42 -21.96 -1.71
N LYS A 119 -3.60 -21.16 -0.66
CA LYS A 119 -4.52 -20.01 -0.63
C LYS A 119 -3.84 -18.76 -0.10
N ILE A 120 -4.42 -17.61 -0.42
CA ILE A 120 -4.04 -16.32 0.16
C ILE A 120 -4.77 -16.16 1.48
N CYS A 121 -4.05 -15.72 2.51
CA CYS A 121 -4.59 -15.39 3.83
C CYS A 121 -4.20 -13.97 4.18
N ASN A 122 -5.17 -13.13 4.58
CA ASN A 122 -4.94 -11.80 5.14
C ASN A 122 -5.00 -11.93 6.67
N PHE A 123 -4.04 -11.34 7.40
CA PHE A 123 -3.91 -11.45 8.86
C PHE A 123 -4.27 -10.16 9.58
#